data_AF-A0A4S8KAZ5-F1
#
_entry.id   AF-A0A4S8KAZ5-F1
#
_cell.length_a   1.000
_cell.length_b   1.000
_cell.length_c   1.000
_cell.angle_alpha   90.00
_cell.angle_beta   90.00
_cell.angle_gamma   90.00
#
_symmetry.space_group_name_H-M   'P 1'
#
loop_
_entity.id
_entity.type
_entity.pdbx_description
1 polymer ?
#
loop_
_entity_poly.entity_id
_entity_poly.type
_entity_poly.pdbx_seq_one_letter_code
_entity_poly.pdbx_strand_id
1 'polypeptide(L)' 'MEFCRRVKMTGWMYFVSKTLAEKAAWEFAKENGIHFISIIPTLVVGPFITTTMPPSMITALSLITGTCNHT' A
#
# COMPACT_ATOMS: atom_id res chain seq x y z
N MET A 1 7.67 10.95 3.25
CA MET A 1 7.08 11.06 4.61
C MET A 1 6.61 12.48 4.92
N GLU A 2 7.51 13.47 4.87
CA GLU A 2 7.20 14.90 5.10
C GLU A 2 6.02 15.39 4.24
N PHE A 3 6.09 15.15 2.92
CA PHE A 3 5.05 15.50 1.97
C PHE A 3 3.69 14.88 2.31
N CYS A 4 3.64 13.56 2.56
CA CYS A 4 2.40 12.86 2.89
C CYS A 4 1.79 13.35 4.21
N ARG A 5 2.62 13.65 5.23
CA ARG A 5 2.16 14.19 6.53
C ARG A 5 1.66 15.63 6.43
N ARG A 6 2.24 16.42 5.52
CA ARG A 6 1.87 17.81 5.26
C ARG A 6 0.59 17.92 4.44
N VAL A 7 0.54 17.24 3.30
CA VAL A 7 -0.54 17.35 2.31
C VAL A 7 -1.79 16.57 2.73
N LYS A 8 -1.63 15.46 3.48
CA LYS A 8 -2.74 14.63 3.96
C LYS A 8 -3.75 14.20 2.88
N MET A 9 -3.26 13.88 1.68
CA MET A 9 -4.09 13.35 0.58
C MET A 9 -4.79 12.03 0.95
N THR A 10 -5.83 11.63 0.21
CA THR A 10 -6.52 10.36 0.43
C THR A 10 -5.53 9.20 0.54
N GLY A 11 -5.65 8.39 1.58
CA GLY A 11 -4.75 7.27 1.86
C GLY A 11 -3.39 7.66 2.48
N TRP A 12 -3.15 8.93 2.84
CA TRP A 12 -1.84 9.34 3.40
C TRP A 12 -1.40 8.53 4.62
N MET A 13 -2.33 8.16 5.51
CA MET A 13 -2.02 7.35 6.69
C MET A 13 -1.47 5.98 6.29
N TYR A 14 -1.98 5.39 5.19
CA TYR A 14 -1.51 4.13 4.66
C TYR A 14 -0.07 4.23 4.14
N PHE A 15 0.23 5.26 3.35
CA PHE A 15 1.60 5.46 2.84
C PHE A 15 2.60 5.68 3.99
N VAL A 16 2.20 6.47 5.00
CA VAL A 16 3.02 6.71 6.19
C VAL A 16 3.23 5.43 6.98
N SER A 17 2.18 4.65 7.23
CA SER A 17 2.28 3.42 8.03
C SER A 17 3.12 2.35 7.33
N LYS A 18 2.90 2.13 6.03
CA LYS A 18 3.69 1.17 5.23
C LYS A 18 5.17 1.54 5.19
N THR A 19 5.49 2.83 5.02
CA THR A 19 6.88 3.30 5.04
C THR A 19 7.55 3.08 6.39
N LEU A 20 6.84 3.34 7.51
CA LEU A 20 7.39 3.12 8.85
C LEU A 20 7.59 1.62 9.14
N ALA A 21 6.63 0.79 8.77
CA ALA A 21 6.72 -0.64 8.96
C ALA A 21 7.91 -1.25 8.20
N GLU A 22 8.13 -0.84 6.95
CA GLU A 22 9.26 -1.30 6.16
C GLU A 22 10.60 -0.84 6.75
N LYS A 23 10.72 0.41 7.20
CA LYS A 23 11.93 0.89 7.88
C LYS A 23 12.26 0.08 9.13
N ALA A 24 11.26 -0.16 9.98
CA ALA A 24 11.43 -0.97 11.18
C ALA A 24 11.83 -2.41 10.83
N ALA A 25 11.26 -3.00 9.78
CA ALA A 25 11.66 -4.32 9.31
C ALA A 25 13.12 -4.37 8.84
N TRP A 26 13.60 -3.34 8.13
CA TRP A 26 15.01 -3.24 7.71
C TRP A 26 15.98 -3.07 8.87
N GLU A 27 15.64 -2.21 9.84
CA GLU A 27 16.45 -2.00 11.05
C GLU A 27 16.57 -3.31 11.84
N PHE A 28 15.43 -3.97 12.09
CA PHE A 28 15.40 -5.26 12.78
C PHE A 28 16.18 -6.34 12.03
N ALA A 29 16.03 -6.44 10.71
CA ALA A 29 16.75 -7.43 9.91
C ALA A 29 18.27 -7.22 9.97
N LYS A 30 18.72 -5.96 9.91
CA LYS A 30 20.14 -5.60 10.01
C LYS A 30 20.73 -5.97 11.38
N GLU A 31 20.00 -5.67 12.45
CA GLU A 31 20.43 -5.96 13.83
C GLU A 31 20.51 -7.46 14.12
N ASN A 32 19.63 -8.26 13.50
CA ASN A 32 19.53 -9.70 13.72
C ASN A 32 20.24 -10.54 12.63
N GLY A 33 20.96 -9.92 11.69
CA GLY A 33 21.65 -10.63 10.61
C GLY A 33 20.72 -11.41 9.67
N ILE A 34 19.48 -10.96 9.50
CA ILE A 34 18.48 -11.60 8.65
C ILE A 34 18.66 -11.13 7.20
N HIS A 35 18.73 -12.08 6.26
CA HIS A 35 18.65 -11.79 4.83
C HIS A 35 17.21 -11.42 4.44
N PHE A 36 16.90 -10.13 4.56
CA PHE A 36 15.57 -9.59 4.29
C PHE A 36 15.47 -9.00 2.87
N ILE A 37 14.35 -9.26 2.21
CA ILE A 37 13.99 -8.70 0.91
C ILE A 37 12.59 -8.13 1.02
N SER A 38 12.39 -6.90 0.57
CA SER A 38 11.09 -6.25 0.46
C SER A 38 10.69 -6.12 -1.00
N ILE A 39 9.42 -6.41 -1.31
CA ILE A 39 8.83 -6.20 -2.63
C ILE A 39 7.79 -5.09 -2.49
N ILE A 40 7.88 -4.06 -3.33
CA ILE A 40 7.00 -2.89 -3.29
C ILE A 40 6.06 -2.95 -4.51
N PRO A 41 4.93 -3.68 -4.43
CA PRO A 41 3.95 -3.67 -5.49
C PRO A 41 3.17 -2.35 -5.51
N THR A 42 2.76 -1.93 -6.71
CA THR A 42 1.82 -0.82 -6.90
C THR A 42 0.38 -1.34 -6.86
N LEU A 43 -0.52 -0.73 -7.63
CA LEU A 43 -1.87 -1.24 -7.82
C LEU A 43 -1.84 -2.66 -8.44
N VAL A 44 -2.31 -3.65 -7.69
CA VAL A 44 -2.37 -5.05 -8.14
C VAL A 44 -3.74 -5.33 -8.77
N VAL A 45 -3.71 -5.81 -10.02
CA VAL A 45 -4.89 -6.15 -10.81
C VAL A 45 -4.75 -7.57 -11.33
N GLY A 46 -5.80 -8.38 -11.17
CA GLY A 46 -5.82 -9.76 -11.64
C GLY A 46 -6.89 -10.61 -10.93
N PRO A 47 -6.91 -11.93 -11.20
CA PRO A 47 -7.76 -12.86 -10.49
C PRO A 47 -7.51 -12.82 -8.98
N PHE A 48 -8.59 -12.89 -8.19
CA PHE A 48 -8.51 -12.89 -6.73
C PHE A 48 -9.27 -14.08 -6.16
N ILE A 49 -8.76 -14.62 -5.05
CA ILE A 49 -9.33 -15.80 -4.37
C ILE A 49 -10.36 -15.42 -3.29
N THR A 50 -10.49 -14.14 -2.98
CA THR A 50 -11.39 -13.63 -1.94
C THR A 50 -12.84 -13.61 -2.42
N THR A 51 -13.80 -13.83 -1.52
CA THR A 51 -15.24 -13.75 -1.84
C THR A 51 -15.71 -12.33 -2.12
N THR A 52 -14.94 -11.32 -1.68
CA THR A 52 -15.18 -9.90 -1.93
C THR A 52 -14.11 -9.33 -2.85
N MET A 53 -14.50 -8.31 -3.62
CA MET A 53 -13.59 -7.62 -4.53
C MET A 53 -12.53 -6.84 -3.73
N PRO A 54 -11.23 -7.09 -3.93
CA PRO A 54 -10.18 -6.39 -3.22
C PRO A 54 -10.21 -4.87 -3.51
N PRO A 55 -9.80 -4.02 -2.55
CA PRO A 55 -9.74 -2.57 -2.77
C PRO A 55 -8.91 -2.16 -3.99
N SER A 56 -7.86 -2.90 -4.34
CA SER A 56 -7.07 -2.64 -5.55
C SER A 56 -7.87 -2.84 -6.83
N MET A 57 -8.71 -3.88 -6.89
CA MET A 57 -9.61 -4.14 -8.03
C MET A 57 -10.71 -3.09 -8.12
N ILE A 58 -11.29 -2.67 -6.99
CA ILE A 58 -12.26 -1.57 -6.93
C ILE A 58 -11.64 -0.28 -7.49
N THR A 59 -10.42 0.04 -7.05
CA THR A 59 -9.66 1.23 -7.49
C THR A 59 -9.30 1.17 -8.97
N ALA A 60 -8.96 -0.01 -9.49
CA ALA A 60 -8.63 -0.17 -10.90
C ALA A 60 -9.88 -0.01 -11.78
N LEU A 61 -11.00 -0.62 -11.35
CA LEU A 61 -12.23 -0.61 -12.12
C LEU A 61 -12.91 0.76 -12.12
N SER A 62 -12.78 1.55 -11.05
CA SER A 62 -13.35 2.91 -10.95
C SER A 62 -12.90 3.84 -12.07
N LEU A 63 -11.69 3.66 -12.59
CA LEU A 63 -11.16 4.42 -13.73
C LEU A 63 -11.91 4.12 -15.04
N ILE A 64 -12.46 2.91 -15.17
CA ILE A 64 -13.20 2.46 -16.35
C ILE A 64 -14.69 2.74 -16.20
N THR A 65 -15.24 2.47 -15.01
CA THR A 65 -16.68 2.59 -14.72
C THR A 65 -17.09 4.01 -14.33
N GLY A 66 -16.13 4.90 -14.04
CA GLY A 66 -16.38 6.26 -13.56
C GLY A 66 -16.93 6.32 -12.13
N THR A 67 -16.90 5.22 -11.37
CA THR A 67 -17.47 5.15 -10.02
C THR A 67 -16.49 5.61 -8.94
N CYS A 68 -16.76 6.72 -8.27
CA CYS A 68 -15.90 7.28 -7.22
C CYS A 68 -16.07 6.56 -5.86
N ASN A 69 -15.55 5.34 -5.72
CA ASN A 69 -15.71 4.56 -4.48
C ASN A 69 -14.61 4.82 -3.43
N HIS A 70 -13.87 5.93 -3.54
CA HIS A 70 -12.83 6.32 -2.59
C HIS A 70 -13.33 7.45 -1.70
N THR A 71 -14.10 7.09 -0.67
CA THR A 71 -14.36 7.94 0.51
C THR A 71 -13.61 7.38 1.70
#